data_AF-A0A0S8EPH1-F1
#
_entry.id   AF-A0A0S8EPH1-F1
#
_cell.length_a   1.000
_cell.length_b   1.000
_cell.length_c   1.000
_cell.angle_alpha   90.00
_cell.angle_beta   90.00
_cell.angle_gamma   90.00
#
_symmetry.space_group_name_H-M   'P 1'
#
loop_
_entity.id
_entity.type
_entity.pdbx_description
1 polymer ?
#
loop_
_entity_poly.entity_id
_entity_poly.type
_entity_poly.pdbx_seq_one_letter_code
_entity_poly.pdbx_strand_id
1 'polypeptide(L)'
;MEVDVDFKNFALIALVALPLALNIGCSDSSSGTGGTAGDGGGAGGEGGTPLAEPYAANVCVGAKQAAAGSFCNAVSDAWASWAILEDDSARDAAVQAAGASLEASWSEAESAAEDAGASCAEHAWPASEAAAVIGSAVDAIAASIFDGLDLGVADQATCATELSAALGIACETMLDAEGDHISDLAADSDGSALAQATTDALEAFSTAWDEAAAGSCPTTATVESVTEELQGIVVLAVTNTIVAPGLGSDAFTPIEPGQTEYLGRTYDPQCMQGDQYRFFGKRGTVNKLVMYYMGGGACWNNVTCGFPTCSTSPPSNLDGLNSGFADFDNPDNPFRDWHYVFVSYCSCDVHFGDATHHRRAQGLSQRESRRALGARALPQPGGSVRNWVERGSLRRLVQCTATS
;
A
#
# COMPACT_ATOMS: atom_id res chain seq x y z
N MET A 1 31.86 8.04 29.21
CA MET A 1 32.59 8.20 27.93
C MET A 1 31.52 8.06 26.87
N GLU A 2 30.71 9.11 26.78
CA GLU A 2 29.70 9.29 25.74
C GLU A 2 30.43 9.64 24.46
N VAL A 3 29.99 9.03 23.36
CA VAL A 3 30.42 9.40 22.01
C VAL A 3 29.15 9.85 21.31
N ASP A 4 29.03 11.17 21.19
CA ASP A 4 28.15 11.84 20.24
C ASP A 4 28.39 11.29 18.83
N VAL A 5 27.32 10.93 18.13
CA VAL A 5 27.37 10.69 16.68
C VAL A 5 26.49 11.74 16.01
N ASP A 6 27.19 12.64 15.35
CA ASP A 6 26.75 13.82 14.61
C ASP A 6 25.79 13.44 13.46
N PHE A 7 24.56 13.96 13.49
CA PHE A 7 23.44 13.61 12.61
C PHE A 7 23.28 14.54 11.41
N LYS A 8 24.34 15.27 11.01
CA LYS A 8 24.23 16.41 10.08
C LYS A 8 24.58 16.17 8.61
N ASN A 9 24.83 14.94 8.15
CA ASN A 9 25.29 14.71 6.76
C ASN A 9 24.83 13.37 6.16
N PHE A 10 23.52 13.12 6.11
CA PHE A 10 22.98 12.17 5.13
C PHE A 10 22.30 12.94 4.01
N ALA A 11 23.11 13.24 3.00
CA ALA A 11 22.65 13.68 1.70
C ALA A 11 21.64 12.67 1.15
N LEU A 12 20.47 13.20 0.77
CA LEU A 12 19.49 12.57 -0.09
C LEU A 12 20.22 11.99 -1.32
N ILE A 13 20.38 10.67 -1.37
CA ILE A 13 20.74 10.00 -2.62
C ILE A 13 19.42 9.86 -3.38
N ALA A 14 19.20 10.79 -4.31
CA ALA A 14 18.14 10.76 -5.30
C ALA A 14 18.17 9.41 -6.05
N LEU A 15 17.14 8.59 -5.82
CA LEU A 15 16.85 7.43 -6.65
C LEU A 15 16.10 7.94 -7.88
N VAL A 16 16.85 8.21 -8.94
CA VAL A 16 16.35 8.61 -10.26
C VAL A 16 15.50 7.46 -10.83
N ALA A 17 14.17 7.62 -10.81
CA ALA A 17 13.26 6.82 -11.62
C ALA A 17 12.87 7.64 -12.87
N LEU A 18 13.57 7.41 -13.98
CA LEU A 18 13.20 7.92 -15.31
C LEU A 18 11.97 7.13 -15.84
N PRO A 19 10.87 7.77 -16.26
CA PRO A 19 9.83 7.08 -16.99
C PRO A 19 10.23 6.98 -18.47
N LEU A 20 10.72 5.81 -18.89
CA LEU A 20 10.82 5.45 -20.30
C LEU A 20 9.45 5.04 -20.83
N ALA A 21 8.72 6.01 -21.39
CA ALA A 21 7.55 5.74 -22.21
C ALA A 21 7.96 5.06 -23.52
N LEU A 22 7.72 3.76 -23.63
CA LEU A 22 7.79 3.01 -24.89
C LEU A 22 6.38 2.56 -25.28
N ASN A 23 5.75 3.42 -26.07
CA ASN A 23 4.47 3.22 -26.73
C ASN A 23 4.67 2.25 -27.91
N ILE A 24 4.33 0.97 -27.74
CA ILE A 24 4.23 0.00 -28.84
C ILE A 24 2.75 -0.31 -29.03
N GLY A 25 2.13 0.46 -29.94
CA GLY A 25 0.80 0.16 -30.46
C GLY A 25 0.83 -1.08 -31.35
N CYS A 26 -0.02 -2.05 -31.04
CA CYS A 26 -0.37 -3.12 -31.96
C CYS A 26 -1.51 -2.64 -32.86
N SER A 27 -1.15 -2.32 -34.10
CA SER A 27 -2.06 -2.25 -35.23
C SER A 27 -2.69 -3.62 -35.47
N ASP A 28 -4.00 -3.67 -35.75
CA ASP A 28 -4.49 -4.74 -36.61
C ASP A 28 -5.52 -4.27 -37.62
N SER A 29 -5.26 -4.69 -38.84
CA SER A 29 -5.96 -4.31 -40.07
C SER A 29 -6.72 -5.54 -40.55
N SER A 30 -8.05 -5.51 -40.61
CA SER A 30 -8.76 -6.33 -41.59
C SER A 30 -10.15 -5.80 -41.92
N SER A 31 -10.28 -5.46 -43.21
CA SER A 31 -11.46 -5.18 -44.02
C SER A 31 -12.44 -6.35 -44.15
N GLY A 32 -13.75 -6.10 -44.27
CA GLY A 32 -14.68 -7.08 -44.83
C GLY A 32 -16.19 -6.86 -44.59
N THR A 33 -16.79 -6.00 -45.39
CA THR A 33 -18.21 -5.84 -45.81
C THR A 33 -19.30 -6.86 -45.41
N GLY A 34 -20.43 -6.32 -44.92
CA GLY A 34 -21.76 -6.48 -45.56
C GLY A 34 -22.80 -7.43 -44.96
N GLY A 35 -23.99 -6.91 -44.63
CA GLY A 35 -25.25 -7.70 -44.60
C GLY A 35 -26.25 -7.36 -43.49
N THR A 36 -27.28 -6.58 -43.82
CA THR A 36 -28.47 -6.27 -43.00
C THR A 36 -29.51 -7.39 -43.02
N ALA A 37 -30.11 -7.73 -41.87
CA ALA A 37 -31.52 -8.14 -41.73
C ALA A 37 -31.92 -8.09 -40.24
N GLY A 38 -33.01 -7.40 -39.92
CA GLY A 38 -33.52 -7.27 -38.56
C GLY A 38 -34.51 -8.37 -38.18
N ASP A 39 -34.77 -8.50 -36.87
CA ASP A 39 -36.12 -8.57 -36.30
C ASP A 39 -36.04 -8.38 -34.78
N GLY A 40 -37.05 -7.70 -34.23
CA GLY A 40 -37.03 -7.14 -32.88
C GLY A 40 -37.32 -8.11 -31.73
N GLY A 41 -37.13 -7.59 -30.51
CA GLY A 41 -37.70 -8.16 -29.30
C GLY A 41 -36.78 -8.08 -28.08
N GLY A 42 -37.19 -7.27 -27.09
CA GLY A 42 -36.80 -7.45 -25.69
C GLY A 42 -35.75 -6.48 -25.17
N ALA A 43 -36.21 -5.33 -24.69
CA ALA A 43 -35.48 -4.54 -23.72
C ALA A 43 -35.31 -5.36 -22.43
N GLY A 44 -34.14 -5.96 -22.25
CA GLY A 44 -33.64 -6.43 -20.96
C GLY A 44 -32.40 -5.60 -20.67
N GLY A 45 -32.54 -4.57 -19.83
CA GLY A 45 -31.39 -3.85 -19.32
C GLY A 45 -30.51 -4.83 -18.57
N GLU A 46 -29.34 -5.12 -19.12
CA GLU A 46 -28.25 -5.72 -18.36
C GLU A 46 -27.89 -4.70 -17.28
N GLY A 47 -28.34 -4.98 -16.05
CA GLY A 47 -27.85 -4.29 -14.88
C GLY A 47 -26.35 -4.48 -14.87
N GLY A 48 -25.62 -3.39 -15.19
CA GLY A 48 -24.19 -3.31 -14.93
C GLY A 48 -23.98 -3.79 -13.50
N THR A 49 -23.10 -4.78 -13.34
CA THR A 49 -22.66 -5.16 -12.00
C THR A 49 -22.13 -3.87 -11.38
N PRO A 50 -22.63 -3.43 -10.20
CA PRO A 50 -22.08 -2.25 -9.55
C PRO A 50 -20.56 -2.45 -9.48
N LEU A 51 -19.80 -1.44 -9.92
CA LEU A 51 -18.36 -1.44 -9.66
C LEU A 51 -18.20 -1.69 -8.16
N ALA A 52 -17.32 -2.62 -7.80
CA ALA A 52 -17.09 -2.93 -6.40
C ALA A 52 -16.69 -1.63 -5.70
N GLU A 53 -17.33 -1.33 -4.57
CA GLU A 53 -16.94 -0.21 -3.72
C GLU A 53 -15.42 -0.25 -3.47
N PRO A 54 -14.73 0.91 -3.46
CA PRO A 54 -13.29 0.95 -3.26
C PRO A 54 -12.89 0.26 -1.95
N TYR A 55 -11.72 -0.37 -1.94
CA TYR A 55 -11.25 -1.10 -0.77
C TYR A 55 -11.02 -0.13 0.40
N ALA A 56 -11.66 -0.35 1.55
CA ALA A 56 -11.64 0.62 2.65
C ALA A 56 -10.22 0.93 3.19
N ALA A 57 -9.27 -0.02 3.12
CA ALA A 57 -7.89 0.28 3.50
C ALA A 57 -7.23 1.26 2.52
N ASN A 58 -7.52 1.14 1.22
CA ASN A 58 -7.04 2.08 0.20
C ASN A 58 -7.61 3.47 0.41
N VAL A 59 -8.91 3.59 0.73
CA VAL A 59 -9.54 4.87 1.06
C VAL A 59 -8.87 5.53 2.26
N CYS A 60 -8.56 4.75 3.30
CA CYS A 60 -7.81 5.26 4.44
C CYS A 60 -6.39 5.73 4.05
N VAL A 61 -5.66 4.95 3.25
CA VAL A 61 -4.32 5.34 2.78
C VAL A 61 -4.41 6.65 1.98
N GLY A 62 -5.42 6.80 1.13
CA GLY A 62 -5.64 8.04 0.38
C GLY A 62 -5.90 9.23 1.30
N ALA A 63 -6.74 9.07 2.32
CA ALA A 63 -6.97 10.10 3.33
C ALA A 63 -5.70 10.47 4.12
N LYS A 64 -4.83 9.49 4.40
CA LYS A 64 -3.53 9.75 5.04
C LYS A 64 -2.58 10.56 4.15
N GLN A 65 -2.55 10.27 2.85
CA GLN A 65 -1.75 11.01 1.87
C GLN A 65 -2.27 12.45 1.71
N ALA A 66 -3.58 12.64 1.55
CA ALA A 66 -4.20 13.97 1.50
C ALA A 66 -3.89 14.79 2.77
N ALA A 67 -4.03 14.19 3.96
CA ALA A 67 -3.67 14.87 5.21
C ALA A 67 -2.18 15.22 5.31
N ALA A 68 -1.29 14.39 4.76
CA ALA A 68 0.14 14.71 4.65
C ALA A 68 0.39 15.88 3.68
N GLY A 69 -0.42 15.98 2.61
CA GLY A 69 -0.47 17.12 1.70
C GLY A 69 -0.84 18.41 2.43
N SER A 70 -1.96 18.43 3.14
CA SER A 70 -2.37 19.60 3.93
C SER A 70 -1.36 19.96 5.02
N PHE A 71 -0.68 18.98 5.63
CA PHE A 71 0.43 19.26 6.55
C PHE A 71 1.60 19.94 5.84
N CYS A 72 2.03 19.42 4.67
CA CYS A 72 3.10 20.00 3.87
C CYS A 72 2.80 21.47 3.48
N ASN A 73 1.55 21.74 3.08
CA ASN A 73 1.10 23.10 2.79
C ASN A 73 1.11 23.98 4.04
N ALA A 74 0.57 23.51 5.15
CA ALA A 74 0.55 24.29 6.40
C ALA A 74 1.95 24.65 6.92
N VAL A 75 2.94 23.76 6.78
CA VAL A 75 4.34 24.06 7.14
C VAL A 75 4.92 25.10 6.18
N SER A 76 4.63 24.99 4.89
CA SER A 76 5.08 25.95 3.88
C SER A 76 4.45 27.33 4.07
N ASP A 77 3.17 27.40 4.45
CA ASP A 77 2.47 28.63 4.84
C ASP A 77 3.03 29.26 6.12
N ALA A 78 3.49 28.44 7.07
CA ALA A 78 4.18 28.93 8.25
C ALA A 78 5.51 29.60 7.87
N TRP A 79 6.25 29.04 6.91
CA TRP A 79 7.45 29.66 6.36
C TRP A 79 7.15 30.93 5.54
N ALA A 80 6.08 30.92 4.75
CA ALA A 80 5.62 32.10 4.03
C ALA A 80 5.30 33.25 4.99
N SER A 81 4.61 32.96 6.09
CA SER A 81 4.33 33.94 7.15
C SER A 81 5.60 34.41 7.86
N TRP A 82 6.52 33.49 8.13
CA TRP A 82 7.80 33.79 8.78
C TRP A 82 8.67 34.73 7.93
N ALA A 83 8.64 34.63 6.61
CA ALA A 83 9.41 35.51 5.72
C ALA A 83 9.11 37.01 5.89
N ILE A 84 7.93 37.36 6.43
CA ILE A 84 7.52 38.74 6.69
C ILE A 84 7.66 39.09 8.18
N LEU A 85 7.29 38.15 9.06
CA LEU A 85 7.18 38.41 10.49
C LEU A 85 8.47 38.16 11.27
N GLU A 86 9.35 37.30 10.73
CA GLU A 86 10.58 36.80 11.39
C GLU A 86 10.31 36.29 12.82
N ASP A 87 9.13 35.68 13.04
CA ASP A 87 8.67 35.17 14.34
C ASP A 87 8.78 33.64 14.41
N ASP A 88 9.91 33.16 14.95
CA ASP A 88 10.16 31.73 15.16
C ASP A 88 9.09 31.07 16.04
N SER A 89 8.60 31.76 17.07
CA SER A 89 7.62 31.19 17.99
C SER A 89 6.26 30.98 17.32
N ALA A 90 5.85 31.93 16.46
CA ALA A 90 4.63 31.79 15.68
C ALA A 90 4.74 30.67 14.64
N ARG A 91 5.87 30.59 13.92
CA ARG A 91 6.14 29.50 12.97
C ARG A 91 6.09 28.14 13.66
N ASP A 92 6.84 27.96 14.74
CA ASP A 92 6.93 26.68 15.45
C ASP A 92 5.57 26.26 16.02
N ALA A 93 4.77 27.21 16.52
CA ALA A 93 3.41 26.95 16.97
C ALA A 93 2.47 26.53 15.82
N ALA A 94 2.62 27.12 14.63
CA ALA A 94 1.86 26.74 13.45
C ALA A 94 2.23 25.33 12.97
N VAL A 95 3.52 25.00 12.91
CA VAL A 95 4.01 23.66 12.56
C VAL A 95 3.52 22.61 13.56
N GLN A 96 3.56 22.91 14.86
CA GLN A 96 3.02 22.02 15.89
C GLN A 96 1.50 21.80 15.74
N ALA A 97 0.74 22.87 15.45
CA ALA A 97 -0.69 22.77 15.21
C ALA A 97 -1.01 21.94 13.96
N ALA A 98 -0.23 22.10 12.88
CA ALA A 98 -0.35 21.28 11.68
C ALA A 98 -0.08 19.79 11.98
N GLY A 99 0.96 19.49 12.78
CA GLY A 99 1.27 18.13 13.20
C GLY A 99 0.14 17.47 14.01
N ALA A 100 -0.49 18.24 14.92
CA ALA A 100 -1.65 17.75 15.67
C ALA A 100 -2.87 17.48 14.76
N SER A 101 -3.09 18.32 13.74
CA SER A 101 -4.13 18.08 12.74
C SER A 101 -3.87 16.83 11.92
N LEU A 102 -2.61 16.59 11.51
CA LEU A 102 -2.20 15.38 10.80
C LEU A 102 -2.51 14.11 11.63
N GLU A 103 -2.10 14.09 12.90
CA GLU A 103 -2.36 12.97 13.82
C GLU A 103 -3.87 12.70 13.97
N ALA A 104 -4.67 13.75 14.09
CA ALA A 104 -6.12 13.64 14.20
C ALA A 104 -6.76 13.07 12.92
N SER A 105 -6.38 13.59 11.74
CA SER A 105 -6.90 13.11 10.46
C SER A 105 -6.52 11.65 10.18
N TRP A 106 -5.31 11.23 10.55
CA TRP A 106 -4.88 9.84 10.40
C TRP A 106 -5.66 8.89 11.31
N SER A 107 -5.87 9.29 12.56
CA SER A 107 -6.67 8.51 13.52
C SER A 107 -8.13 8.37 13.07
N GLU A 108 -8.69 9.42 12.46
CA GLU A 108 -10.04 9.40 11.88
C GLU A 108 -10.11 8.45 10.67
N ALA A 109 -9.15 8.51 9.75
CA ALA A 109 -9.07 7.63 8.60
C ALA A 109 -8.94 6.15 9.01
N GLU A 110 -8.15 5.86 10.04
CA GLU A 110 -7.99 4.51 10.59
C GLU A 110 -9.29 4.00 11.20
N SER A 111 -9.97 4.83 12.00
CA SER A 111 -11.26 4.48 12.61
C SER A 111 -12.33 4.21 11.53
N ALA A 112 -12.36 5.03 10.46
CA ALA A 112 -13.29 4.85 9.36
C ALA A 112 -13.03 3.54 8.57
N ALA A 113 -11.76 3.16 8.38
CA ALA A 113 -11.42 1.87 7.77
C ALA A 113 -11.85 0.69 8.66
N GLU A 114 -11.63 0.78 9.97
CA GLU A 114 -12.04 -0.26 10.93
C GLU A 114 -13.56 -0.46 10.93
N ASP A 115 -14.34 0.64 10.93
CA ASP A 115 -15.80 0.60 10.83
C ASP A 115 -16.28 -0.04 9.51
N ALA A 116 -15.45 0.02 8.46
CA ALA A 116 -15.68 -0.63 7.17
C ALA A 116 -15.06 -2.04 7.06
N GLY A 117 -14.52 -2.60 8.15
CA GLY A 117 -13.98 -3.96 8.21
C GLY A 117 -12.58 -4.12 7.59
N ALA A 118 -11.82 -3.02 7.46
CA ALA A 118 -10.45 -3.01 6.98
C ALA A 118 -9.50 -2.41 8.03
N SER A 119 -8.19 -2.65 7.90
CA SER A 119 -7.17 -1.99 8.71
C SER A 119 -6.11 -1.35 7.81
N CYS A 120 -5.70 -0.14 8.17
CA CYS A 120 -4.65 0.63 7.52
C CYS A 120 -3.66 1.25 8.53
N ALA A 121 -3.83 0.96 9.83
CA ALA A 121 -2.93 1.43 10.88
C ALA A 121 -1.54 0.78 10.74
N GLU A 122 -1.49 -0.50 10.35
CA GLU A 122 -0.23 -1.24 10.16
C GLU A 122 0.47 -0.94 8.82
N HIS A 123 -0.17 -0.14 7.95
CA HIS A 123 0.28 0.16 6.59
C HIS A 123 0.95 1.54 6.45
N ALA A 124 1.22 2.24 7.56
CA ALA A 124 1.94 3.51 7.54
C ALA A 124 2.96 3.61 8.69
N TRP A 125 3.97 4.48 8.54
CA TRP A 125 4.75 4.96 9.70
C TRP A 125 3.87 5.75 10.68
N PRO A 126 4.29 6.06 11.92
CA PRO A 126 3.52 6.92 12.81
C PRO A 126 3.31 8.34 12.23
N ALA A 127 2.14 8.96 12.46
CA ALA A 127 1.85 10.32 12.00
C ALA A 127 2.84 11.36 12.54
N SER A 128 3.35 11.18 13.76
CA SER A 128 4.40 12.03 14.33
C SER A 128 5.75 11.89 13.62
N GLU A 129 6.08 10.70 13.14
CA GLU A 129 7.27 10.47 12.31
C GLU A 129 7.08 11.10 10.92
N ALA A 130 5.89 10.96 10.34
CA ALA A 130 5.51 11.65 9.10
C ALA A 130 5.69 13.16 9.21
N ALA A 131 5.14 13.78 10.26
CA ALA A 131 5.23 15.21 10.51
C ALA A 131 6.69 15.67 10.67
N ALA A 132 7.51 14.92 11.41
CA ALA A 132 8.91 15.25 11.63
C ALA A 132 9.71 15.20 10.32
N VAL A 133 9.51 14.15 9.51
CA VAL A 133 10.26 13.94 8.27
C VAL A 133 9.83 14.93 7.18
N ILE A 134 8.52 15.09 6.95
CA ILE A 134 7.99 16.04 5.96
C ILE A 134 8.34 17.48 6.39
N GLY A 135 8.13 17.82 7.66
CA GLY A 135 8.44 19.16 8.18
C GLY A 135 9.91 19.51 8.02
N SER A 136 10.82 18.59 8.38
CA SER A 136 12.26 18.80 8.19
C SER A 136 12.67 18.95 6.72
N ALA A 137 11.96 18.31 5.79
CA ALA A 137 12.24 18.47 4.37
C ALA A 137 11.76 19.83 3.85
N VAL A 138 10.59 20.29 4.28
CA VAL A 138 10.08 21.64 3.96
C VAL A 138 11.00 22.72 4.56
N ASP A 139 11.51 22.54 5.78
CA ASP A 139 12.49 23.45 6.40
C ASP A 139 13.76 23.60 5.56
N ALA A 140 14.25 22.49 4.97
CA ALA A 140 15.42 22.50 4.11
C ALA A 140 15.15 23.25 2.79
N ILE A 141 13.99 23.03 2.17
CA ILE A 141 13.58 23.75 0.96
C ILE A 141 13.43 25.25 1.26
N ALA A 142 12.77 25.62 2.36
CA ALA A 142 12.61 27.01 2.77
C ALA A 142 13.97 27.70 2.96
N ALA A 143 14.93 27.03 3.60
CA ALA A 143 16.29 27.53 3.73
C ALA A 143 16.98 27.74 2.37
N SER A 144 16.76 26.83 1.41
CA SER A 144 17.27 26.96 0.04
C SER A 144 16.65 28.15 -0.70
N ILE A 145 15.32 28.32 -0.60
CA ILE A 145 14.60 29.46 -1.18
C ILE A 145 15.10 30.78 -0.60
N PHE A 146 15.38 30.83 0.70
CA PHE A 146 15.79 32.07 1.37
C PHE A 146 17.26 32.42 1.17
N ASP A 147 18.09 31.49 0.68
CA ASP A 147 19.50 31.77 0.42
C ASP A 147 19.64 32.86 -0.66
N GLY A 148 20.43 33.89 -0.34
CA GLY A 148 20.61 35.08 -1.17
C GLY A 148 19.58 36.21 -0.95
N LEU A 149 18.50 35.99 -0.19
CA LEU A 149 17.49 37.02 0.11
C LEU A 149 17.87 37.87 1.34
N ASP A 150 17.51 39.15 1.28
CA ASP A 150 17.45 40.10 2.40
C ASP A 150 15.98 40.33 2.75
N LEU A 151 15.49 39.65 3.78
CA LEU A 151 14.09 39.74 4.24
C LEU A 151 13.72 41.11 4.80
N GLY A 152 14.70 41.99 5.06
CA GLY A 152 14.45 43.39 5.37
C GLY A 152 13.96 44.21 4.16
N VAL A 153 14.12 43.68 2.94
CA VAL A 153 13.62 44.29 1.70
C VAL A 153 12.25 43.71 1.36
N ALA A 154 11.22 44.57 1.36
CA ALA A 154 9.82 44.15 1.18
C ALA A 154 9.57 43.28 -0.06
N ASP A 155 10.18 43.62 -1.20
CA ASP A 155 10.02 42.84 -2.43
C ASP A 155 10.66 41.44 -2.32
N GLN A 156 11.76 41.31 -1.57
CA GLN A 156 12.44 40.02 -1.36
C GLN A 156 11.70 39.15 -0.34
N ALA A 157 11.17 39.76 0.73
CA ALA A 157 10.27 39.07 1.66
C ALA A 157 8.98 38.60 0.97
N THR A 158 8.45 39.40 0.03
CA THR A 158 7.29 39.01 -0.79
C THR A 158 7.64 37.82 -1.68
N CYS A 159 8.79 37.82 -2.35
CA CYS A 159 9.24 36.67 -3.13
C CYS A 159 9.35 35.40 -2.26
N ALA A 160 10.00 35.48 -1.10
CA ALA A 160 10.11 34.36 -0.16
C ALA A 160 8.74 33.81 0.25
N THR A 161 7.77 34.70 0.48
CA THR A 161 6.39 34.35 0.83
C THR A 161 5.70 33.59 -0.30
N GLU A 162 5.77 34.14 -1.52
CA GLU A 162 5.10 33.57 -2.71
C GLU A 162 5.70 32.22 -3.11
N LEU A 163 7.04 32.10 -3.09
CA LEU A 163 7.72 30.83 -3.38
C LEU A 163 7.42 29.74 -2.35
N SER A 164 7.37 30.09 -1.06
CA SER A 164 7.01 29.15 0.00
C SER A 164 5.55 28.70 -0.11
N ALA A 165 4.62 29.64 -0.37
CA ALA A 165 3.21 29.29 -0.58
C ALA A 165 3.01 28.41 -1.83
N ALA A 166 3.71 28.69 -2.93
CA ALA A 166 3.66 27.89 -4.14
C ALA A 166 4.15 26.45 -3.90
N LEU A 167 5.22 26.27 -3.12
CA LEU A 167 5.71 24.95 -2.71
C LEU A 167 4.63 24.17 -1.95
N GLY A 168 3.99 24.81 -0.97
CA GLY A 168 2.95 24.20 -0.15
C GLY A 168 1.76 23.72 -0.98
N ILE A 169 1.25 24.59 -1.86
CA ILE A 169 0.13 24.28 -2.76
C ILE A 169 0.49 23.11 -3.68
N ALA A 170 1.69 23.11 -4.27
CA ALA A 170 2.12 22.04 -5.15
C ALA A 170 2.25 20.70 -4.42
N CYS A 171 2.79 20.71 -3.19
CA CYS A 171 2.92 19.53 -2.35
C CYS A 171 1.55 18.93 -1.98
N GLU A 172 0.61 19.76 -1.55
CA GLU A 172 -0.76 19.33 -1.25
C GLU A 172 -1.45 18.77 -2.51
N THR A 173 -1.37 19.49 -3.63
CA THR A 173 -2.00 19.06 -4.88
C THR A 173 -1.48 17.69 -5.36
N MET A 174 -0.17 17.45 -5.29
CA MET A 174 0.40 16.17 -5.69
C MET A 174 0.03 15.03 -4.72
N LEU A 175 -0.01 15.30 -3.41
CA LEU A 175 -0.39 14.29 -2.42
C LEU A 175 -1.89 14.00 -2.39
N ASP A 176 -2.74 14.98 -2.71
CA ASP A 176 -4.16 14.78 -2.95
C ASP A 176 -4.38 13.91 -4.19
N ALA A 177 -3.65 14.16 -5.28
CA ALA A 177 -3.76 13.34 -6.50
C ALA A 177 -3.34 11.89 -6.26
N GLU A 178 -2.25 11.65 -5.52
CA GLU A 178 -1.83 10.32 -5.08
C GLU A 178 -2.89 9.66 -4.19
N GLY A 179 -3.47 10.45 -3.27
CA GLY A 179 -4.53 10.02 -2.37
C GLY A 179 -5.79 9.59 -3.10
N ASP A 180 -6.22 10.38 -4.09
CA ASP A 180 -7.34 10.07 -4.97
C ASP A 180 -7.05 8.78 -5.76
N HIS A 181 -5.87 8.67 -6.36
CA HIS A 181 -5.47 7.50 -7.13
C HIS A 181 -5.49 6.21 -6.30
N ILE A 182 -4.84 6.19 -5.12
CA ILE A 182 -4.80 4.99 -4.29
C ILE A 182 -6.19 4.63 -3.76
N SER A 183 -7.03 5.63 -3.46
CA SER A 183 -8.36 5.42 -2.90
C SER A 183 -9.27 4.63 -3.83
N ASP A 184 -9.17 4.85 -5.15
CA ASP A 184 -9.91 4.13 -6.18
C ASP A 184 -9.04 3.80 -7.41
N LEU A 185 -8.23 2.74 -7.26
CA LEU A 185 -7.39 2.21 -8.33
C LEU A 185 -8.19 1.74 -9.57
N ALA A 186 -9.50 1.50 -9.45
CA ALA A 186 -10.32 1.10 -10.59
C ALA A 186 -10.70 2.31 -11.45
N ALA A 187 -10.88 3.50 -10.84
CA ALA A 187 -11.17 4.74 -11.53
C ALA A 187 -9.99 5.22 -12.40
N ASP A 188 -8.75 4.96 -11.97
CA ASP A 188 -7.52 5.36 -12.67
C ASP A 188 -6.57 4.17 -12.87
N SER A 189 -7.08 3.09 -13.45
CA SER A 189 -6.36 1.81 -13.56
C SER A 189 -5.05 1.85 -14.37
N ASP A 190 -4.87 2.85 -15.23
CA ASP A 190 -3.64 3.06 -16.01
C ASP A 190 -2.76 4.19 -15.44
N GLY A 191 -3.18 4.84 -14.35
CA GLY A 191 -2.46 5.94 -13.70
C GLY A 191 -2.40 7.22 -14.52
N SER A 192 -3.18 7.33 -15.60
CA SER A 192 -3.12 8.49 -16.49
C SER A 192 -3.67 9.76 -15.83
N ALA A 193 -4.68 9.63 -14.96
CA ALA A 193 -5.22 10.78 -14.23
C ALA A 193 -4.19 11.30 -13.20
N LEU A 194 -3.57 10.39 -12.43
CA LEU A 194 -2.49 10.74 -11.51
C LEU A 194 -1.31 11.42 -12.23
N ALA A 195 -0.88 10.86 -13.37
CA ALA A 195 0.21 11.42 -14.16
C ALA A 195 -0.11 12.82 -14.69
N GLN A 196 -1.35 13.04 -15.13
CA GLN A 196 -1.80 14.36 -15.59
C GLN A 196 -1.88 15.35 -14.44
N ALA A 197 -2.45 14.97 -13.30
CA ALA A 197 -2.55 15.84 -12.12
C ALA A 197 -1.16 16.24 -11.60
N THR A 198 -0.20 15.31 -11.60
CA THR A 198 1.20 15.60 -11.26
C THR A 198 1.83 16.59 -12.24
N THR A 199 1.58 16.41 -13.54
CA THR A 199 2.08 17.33 -14.57
C THR A 199 1.48 18.74 -14.40
N ASP A 200 0.18 18.82 -14.18
CA ASP A 200 -0.55 20.08 -13.99
C ASP A 200 -0.06 20.82 -12.73
N ALA A 201 0.16 20.08 -11.63
CA ALA A 201 0.69 20.64 -10.38
C ALA A 201 2.10 21.23 -10.56
N LEU A 202 2.98 20.53 -11.29
CA LEU A 202 4.34 21.00 -11.57
C LEU A 202 4.37 22.18 -12.54
N GLU A 203 3.48 22.22 -13.54
CA GLU A 203 3.33 23.37 -14.44
C GLU A 203 2.81 24.60 -13.68
N ALA A 204 1.83 24.41 -12.80
CA ALA A 204 1.32 25.48 -11.92
C ALA A 204 2.41 25.98 -10.97
N PHE A 205 3.18 25.08 -10.36
CA PHE A 205 4.32 25.44 -9.51
C PHE A 205 5.38 26.24 -10.28
N SER A 206 5.77 25.78 -11.47
CA SER A 206 6.73 26.50 -12.31
C SER A 206 6.22 27.88 -12.73
N THR A 207 4.93 28.01 -13.01
CA THR A 207 4.32 29.30 -13.36
C THR A 207 4.35 30.25 -12.16
N ALA A 208 3.95 29.77 -10.98
CA ALA A 208 3.99 30.56 -9.76
C ALA A 208 5.43 30.95 -9.38
N TRP A 209 6.41 30.06 -9.62
CA TRP A 209 7.82 30.34 -9.45
C TRP A 209 8.27 31.50 -10.36
N ASP A 210 7.97 31.42 -11.65
CA ASP A 210 8.35 32.46 -12.61
C ASP A 210 7.71 33.81 -12.28
N GLU A 211 6.46 33.81 -11.81
CA GLU A 211 5.75 35.02 -11.38
C GLU A 211 6.40 35.67 -10.15
N ALA A 212 6.69 34.88 -9.11
CA ALA A 212 7.37 35.36 -7.90
C ALA A 212 8.81 35.82 -8.18
N ALA A 213 9.53 35.09 -9.04
CA ALA A 213 10.91 35.38 -9.40
C ALA A 213 11.07 36.54 -10.40
N ALA A 214 10.01 36.97 -11.10
CA ALA A 214 10.05 38.06 -12.07
C ALA A 214 10.43 39.44 -11.47
N GLY A 215 10.36 39.58 -10.14
CA GLY A 215 10.76 40.77 -9.39
C GLY A 215 12.25 40.82 -9.03
N SER A 216 12.57 41.55 -7.96
CA SER A 216 13.90 41.50 -7.34
C SER A 216 13.95 40.30 -6.39
N CYS A 217 14.09 39.09 -6.92
CA CYS A 217 14.24 37.88 -6.12
C CYS A 217 15.63 37.27 -6.28
N PRO A 218 16.63 37.70 -5.50
CA PRO A 218 18.01 37.21 -5.60
C PRO A 218 18.23 35.82 -4.97
N THR A 219 17.19 34.98 -4.93
CA THR A 219 17.32 33.60 -4.44
C THR A 219 18.35 32.83 -5.28
N THR A 220 19.14 31.98 -4.64
CA THR A 220 20.07 31.07 -5.34
C THR A 220 19.42 29.74 -5.71
N ALA A 221 18.25 29.43 -5.17
CA ALA A 221 17.48 28.25 -5.53
C ALA A 221 16.98 28.36 -6.98
N THR A 222 16.87 27.23 -7.66
CA THR A 222 16.23 27.13 -8.98
C THR A 222 14.93 26.34 -8.88
N VAL A 223 13.97 26.64 -9.75
CA VAL A 223 12.72 25.88 -9.86
C VAL A 223 12.99 24.38 -10.04
N GLU A 224 14.05 24.02 -10.77
CA GLU A 224 14.48 22.65 -10.98
C GLU A 224 14.93 21.98 -9.67
N SER A 225 15.79 22.65 -8.90
CA SER A 225 16.28 22.12 -7.61
C SER A 225 15.14 21.92 -6.60
N VAL A 226 14.23 22.89 -6.50
CA VAL A 226 13.09 22.81 -5.57
C VAL A 226 12.08 21.78 -6.04
N THR A 227 11.89 21.62 -7.34
CA THR A 227 11.04 20.57 -7.92
C THR A 227 11.56 19.18 -7.58
N GLU A 228 12.86 18.93 -7.68
CA GLU A 228 13.47 17.64 -7.32
C GLU A 228 13.26 17.32 -5.82
N GLU A 229 13.43 18.30 -4.94
CA GLU A 229 13.20 18.15 -3.50
C GLU A 229 11.71 17.92 -3.18
N LEU A 230 10.80 18.67 -3.81
CA LEU A 230 9.35 18.52 -3.69
C LEU A 230 8.89 17.11 -4.09
N GLN A 231 9.34 16.63 -5.25
CA GLN A 231 9.03 15.25 -5.70
C GLN A 231 9.59 14.21 -4.73
N GLY A 232 10.76 14.47 -4.15
CA GLY A 232 11.33 13.63 -3.09
C GLY A 232 10.42 13.52 -1.86
N ILE A 233 9.83 14.63 -1.41
CA ILE A 233 8.86 14.65 -0.30
C ILE A 233 7.63 13.80 -0.64
N VAL A 234 7.06 13.97 -1.84
CA VAL A 234 5.87 13.24 -2.25
C VAL A 234 6.13 11.74 -2.36
N VAL A 235 7.22 11.33 -3.02
CA VAL A 235 7.62 9.91 -3.11
C VAL A 235 7.80 9.30 -1.72
N LEU A 236 8.43 10.05 -0.81
CA LEU A 236 8.67 9.61 0.56
C LEU A 236 7.37 9.43 1.34
N ALA A 237 6.47 10.42 1.28
CA ALA A 237 5.17 10.36 1.95
C ALA A 237 4.32 9.21 1.40
N VAL A 238 4.19 9.10 0.07
CA VAL A 238 3.45 8.02 -0.59
C VAL A 238 4.01 6.65 -0.22
N THR A 239 5.32 6.47 -0.33
CA THR A 239 5.96 5.20 -0.02
C THR A 239 5.69 4.78 1.42
N ASN A 240 5.78 5.70 2.37
CA ASN A 240 5.63 5.37 3.79
C ASN A 240 4.17 5.28 4.27
N THR A 241 3.18 5.57 3.43
CA THR A 241 1.76 5.30 3.69
C THR A 241 1.23 4.04 3.01
N ILE A 242 2.02 3.41 2.12
CA ILE A 242 1.63 2.16 1.42
C ILE A 242 2.48 0.95 1.85
N VAL A 243 3.53 1.16 2.65
CA VAL A 243 4.44 0.09 3.11
C VAL A 243 4.18 -0.24 4.57
N ALA A 244 4.38 -1.51 4.93
CA ALA A 244 4.40 -1.93 6.33
C ALA A 244 5.79 -1.64 6.93
N PRO A 245 5.96 -0.60 7.79
CA PRO A 245 7.26 -0.28 8.38
C PRO A 245 7.78 -1.38 9.31
N GLY A 246 6.88 -2.22 9.86
CA GLY A 246 7.24 -3.39 10.66
C GLY A 246 7.92 -4.53 9.88
N LEU A 247 7.99 -4.44 8.54
CA LEU A 247 8.67 -5.43 7.71
C LEU A 247 10.07 -4.94 7.30
N GLY A 248 11.09 -5.65 7.78
CA GLY A 248 12.47 -5.45 7.37
C GLY A 248 12.78 -5.99 5.98
N SER A 249 13.85 -5.47 5.37
CA SER A 249 14.41 -5.95 4.09
C SER A 249 15.30 -7.19 4.25
N ASP A 250 15.75 -7.49 5.46
CA ASP A 250 16.88 -8.39 5.65
C ASP A 250 16.45 -9.84 5.89
N ALA A 251 15.24 -10.04 6.42
CA ALA A 251 14.73 -11.35 6.77
C ALA A 251 13.20 -11.42 6.61
N PHE A 252 12.71 -12.66 6.50
CA PHE A 252 11.29 -12.95 6.58
C PHE A 252 10.80 -12.82 8.03
N THR A 253 9.81 -11.97 8.25
CA THR A 253 9.15 -11.80 9.55
C THR A 253 7.91 -12.69 9.62
N PRO A 254 7.75 -13.54 10.66
CA PRO A 254 6.53 -14.30 10.85
C PRO A 254 5.36 -13.38 11.24
N ILE A 255 4.21 -13.59 10.62
CA ILE A 255 2.98 -12.85 10.87
C ILE A 255 1.90 -13.86 11.26
N GLU A 256 1.33 -13.66 12.45
CA GLU A 256 0.20 -14.43 12.96
C GLU A 256 -1.06 -13.61 12.71
N PRO A 257 -1.86 -13.93 11.68
CA PRO A 257 -3.06 -13.16 11.41
C PRO A 257 -4.05 -13.35 12.55
N GLY A 258 -4.65 -12.23 12.95
CA GLY A 258 -5.79 -12.24 13.85
C GLY A 258 -7.04 -12.78 13.18
N GLN A 259 -8.15 -12.66 13.90
CA GLN A 259 -9.46 -12.94 13.37
C GLN A 259 -9.74 -12.04 12.15
N THR A 260 -10.12 -12.63 11.02
CA THR A 260 -10.27 -11.92 9.74
C THR A 260 -11.72 -11.98 9.27
N GLU A 261 -12.33 -10.85 8.94
CA GLU A 261 -13.63 -10.84 8.29
C GLU A 261 -13.47 -10.96 6.77
N TYR A 262 -14.19 -11.88 6.15
CA TYR A 262 -14.21 -12.04 4.70
C TYR A 262 -15.59 -12.47 4.22
N LEU A 263 -16.18 -11.69 3.30
CA LEU A 263 -17.52 -11.92 2.75
C LEU A 263 -18.60 -12.10 3.84
N GLY A 264 -18.57 -11.25 4.87
CA GLY A 264 -19.53 -11.26 5.99
C GLY A 264 -19.41 -12.48 6.91
N ARG A 265 -18.27 -13.17 6.86
CA ARG A 265 -17.93 -14.28 7.75
C ARG A 265 -16.63 -13.99 8.46
N THR A 266 -16.60 -14.29 9.74
CA THR A 266 -15.41 -14.14 10.55
C THR A 266 -14.63 -15.46 10.60
N TYR A 267 -13.37 -15.42 10.17
CA TYR A 267 -12.45 -16.55 10.14
C TYR A 267 -11.41 -16.43 11.24
N ASP A 268 -11.10 -17.56 11.87
CA ASP A 268 -9.99 -17.71 12.82
C ASP A 268 -8.93 -18.59 12.14
N PRO A 269 -7.84 -18.01 11.60
CA PRO A 269 -6.85 -18.75 10.85
C PRO A 269 -6.12 -19.78 11.74
N GLN A 270 -6.30 -21.07 11.42
CA GLN A 270 -5.71 -22.16 12.18
C GLN A 270 -5.24 -23.28 11.25
N CYS A 271 -4.22 -24.02 11.68
CA CYS A 271 -3.77 -25.22 11.00
C CYS A 271 -4.72 -26.41 11.21
N MET A 272 -4.56 -27.48 10.43
CA MET A 272 -5.45 -28.65 10.49
C MET A 272 -5.58 -29.24 11.91
N GLN A 273 -4.49 -29.22 12.70
CA GLN A 273 -4.49 -29.72 14.07
C GLN A 273 -4.89 -28.71 15.15
N GLY A 274 -5.20 -27.47 14.76
CA GLY A 274 -5.58 -26.38 15.66
C GLY A 274 -4.40 -25.54 16.15
N ASP A 275 -3.19 -25.76 15.62
CA ASP A 275 -2.06 -24.86 15.86
C ASP A 275 -2.34 -23.48 15.24
N GLN A 276 -1.84 -22.42 15.90
CA GLN A 276 -1.93 -21.05 15.38
C GLN A 276 -1.32 -20.97 13.99
N TYR A 277 -2.07 -20.45 13.02
CA TYR A 277 -1.56 -20.22 11.68
C TYR A 277 -0.59 -19.04 11.66
N ARG A 278 0.41 -19.10 10.78
CA ARG A 278 1.29 -17.96 10.47
C ARG A 278 1.75 -17.99 9.02
N PHE A 279 1.96 -16.84 8.44
CA PHE A 279 2.64 -16.65 7.15
C PHE A 279 3.88 -15.76 7.36
N PHE A 280 4.62 -15.44 6.31
CA PHE A 280 5.80 -14.59 6.44
C PHE A 280 5.79 -13.45 5.43
N GLY A 281 6.21 -12.27 5.87
CA GLY A 281 6.43 -11.11 5.01
C GLY A 281 7.91 -10.75 4.96
N LYS A 282 8.38 -10.27 3.81
CA LYS A 282 9.69 -9.63 3.67
C LYS A 282 9.57 -8.42 2.75
N ARG A 283 10.18 -7.30 3.14
CA ARG A 283 10.17 -6.08 2.34
C ARG A 283 11.16 -6.18 1.16
N GLY A 284 10.71 -5.65 0.02
CA GLY A 284 11.51 -5.40 -1.17
C GLY A 284 11.86 -3.92 -1.32
N THR A 285 12.59 -3.60 -2.38
CA THR A 285 13.03 -2.25 -2.77
C THR A 285 12.34 -1.74 -4.04
N VAL A 286 11.55 -2.58 -4.72
CA VAL A 286 10.76 -2.20 -5.90
C VAL A 286 9.28 -2.57 -5.72
N ASN A 287 8.38 -1.79 -6.33
CA ASN A 287 6.92 -2.00 -6.28
C ASN A 287 6.46 -3.23 -7.09
N LYS A 288 6.88 -4.42 -6.66
CA LYS A 288 6.50 -5.73 -7.22
C LYS A 288 6.40 -6.75 -6.09
N LEU A 289 5.49 -7.71 -6.23
CA LEU A 289 5.16 -8.68 -5.18
C LEU A 289 5.31 -10.12 -5.67
N VAL A 290 5.96 -10.96 -4.86
CA VAL A 290 5.93 -12.42 -4.96
C VAL A 290 5.03 -12.98 -3.85
N MET A 291 3.99 -13.70 -4.25
CA MET A 291 3.15 -14.51 -3.35
C MET A 291 3.54 -15.98 -3.54
N TYR A 292 4.23 -16.57 -2.56
CA TYR A 292 4.67 -17.97 -2.64
C TYR A 292 3.81 -18.87 -1.75
N TYR A 293 3.17 -19.87 -2.37
CA TYR A 293 2.38 -20.88 -1.65
C TYR A 293 3.22 -22.11 -1.34
N MET A 294 3.45 -22.36 -0.07
CA MET A 294 4.18 -23.53 0.40
C MET A 294 3.47 -24.82 -0.03
N GLY A 295 4.24 -25.78 -0.55
CA GLY A 295 3.76 -27.13 -0.83
C GLY A 295 3.81 -28.04 0.41
N GLY A 296 3.48 -29.32 0.24
CA GLY A 296 3.67 -30.30 1.31
C GLY A 296 2.64 -31.40 1.38
N GLY A 297 2.21 -31.96 0.24
CA GLY A 297 1.25 -33.07 0.19
C GLY A 297 -0.19 -32.66 0.53
N ALA A 298 -1.06 -33.62 0.79
CA ALA A 298 -2.49 -33.42 1.08
C ALA A 298 -3.13 -34.66 1.73
N CYS A 299 -4.34 -34.51 2.27
CA CYS A 299 -5.19 -35.64 2.64
C CYS A 299 -6.67 -35.35 2.29
N TRP A 300 -7.47 -36.40 2.10
CA TRP A 300 -8.86 -36.25 1.59
C TRP A 300 -9.85 -37.24 2.21
N ASN A 301 -9.41 -38.10 3.12
CA ASN A 301 -10.27 -38.97 3.92
C ASN A 301 -9.59 -39.33 5.25
N ASN A 302 -10.35 -39.92 6.19
CA ASN A 302 -9.85 -40.25 7.51
C ASN A 302 -8.63 -41.19 7.51
N VAL A 303 -8.52 -42.06 6.51
CA VAL A 303 -7.37 -42.96 6.40
C VAL A 303 -6.12 -42.17 5.99
N THR A 304 -6.21 -41.35 4.94
CA THR A 304 -5.06 -40.57 4.46
C THR A 304 -4.66 -39.47 5.43
N CYS A 305 -5.62 -38.83 6.11
CA CYS A 305 -5.33 -37.83 7.16
C CYS A 305 -4.82 -38.45 8.47
N GLY A 306 -4.91 -39.77 8.63
CA GLY A 306 -4.32 -40.51 9.75
C GLY A 306 -2.82 -40.83 9.56
N PHE A 307 -2.27 -40.57 8.37
CA PHE A 307 -0.85 -40.71 8.05
C PHE A 307 -0.21 -39.31 7.90
N PRO A 308 1.12 -39.18 8.08
CA PRO A 308 1.83 -37.92 7.89
C PRO A 308 2.00 -37.59 6.39
N THR A 309 0.89 -37.38 5.68
CA THR A 309 0.90 -37.03 4.25
C THR A 309 1.05 -35.53 3.99
N CYS A 310 1.08 -34.73 5.05
CA CYS A 310 1.23 -33.29 5.01
C CYS A 310 1.82 -32.74 6.31
N SER A 311 2.36 -31.53 6.26
CA SER A 311 2.65 -30.77 7.49
C SER A 311 1.35 -30.28 8.10
N THR A 312 1.22 -30.41 9.41
CA THR A 312 0.01 -29.99 10.15
C THR A 312 0.25 -28.80 11.06
N SER A 313 1.47 -28.28 11.04
CA SER A 313 1.93 -27.12 11.79
C SER A 313 2.68 -26.21 10.82
N PRO A 314 2.60 -24.88 10.98
CA PRO A 314 3.33 -23.97 10.12
C PRO A 314 4.81 -23.97 10.52
N PRO A 315 5.74 -23.69 9.60
CA PRO A 315 7.15 -23.54 9.97
C PRO A 315 7.32 -22.43 11.02
N SER A 316 8.31 -22.56 11.89
CA SER A 316 8.65 -21.52 12.88
C SER A 316 9.43 -20.37 12.25
N ASN A 317 10.23 -20.66 11.22
CA ASN A 317 10.99 -19.71 10.42
C ASN A 317 11.19 -20.28 9.01
N LEU A 318 11.78 -19.49 8.11
CA LEU A 318 12.12 -19.90 6.75
C LEU A 318 13.63 -20.14 6.59
N ASP A 319 14.30 -20.61 7.64
CA ASP A 319 15.73 -20.92 7.60
C ASP A 319 16.00 -21.98 6.52
N GLY A 320 16.91 -21.68 5.59
CA GLY A 320 17.23 -22.53 4.44
C GLY A 320 16.43 -22.23 3.17
N LEU A 321 15.52 -21.25 3.19
CA LEU A 321 14.97 -20.66 1.97
C LEU A 321 15.96 -19.65 1.38
N ASN A 322 17.02 -20.15 0.74
CA ASN A 322 18.13 -19.34 0.21
C ASN A 322 18.59 -19.79 -1.18
N SER A 323 17.69 -20.41 -1.95
CA SER A 323 18.00 -20.91 -3.29
C SER A 323 16.85 -20.62 -4.26
N GLY A 324 17.13 -20.68 -5.56
CA GLY A 324 16.14 -20.39 -6.61
C GLY A 324 15.67 -18.95 -6.52
N PHE A 325 14.34 -18.74 -6.46
CA PHE A 325 13.77 -17.39 -6.36
C PHE A 325 14.11 -16.68 -5.04
N ALA A 326 14.50 -17.42 -4.00
CA ALA A 326 14.86 -16.88 -2.69
C ALA A 326 16.37 -16.70 -2.48
N ASP A 327 17.18 -16.90 -3.53
CA ASP A 327 18.59 -16.51 -3.53
C ASP A 327 18.70 -15.01 -3.82
N PHE A 328 18.66 -14.19 -2.78
CA PHE A 328 18.65 -12.72 -2.90
C PHE A 328 20.02 -12.13 -3.25
N ASP A 329 21.10 -12.90 -3.02
CA ASP A 329 22.47 -12.49 -3.33
C ASP A 329 22.83 -12.74 -4.80
N ASN A 330 22.06 -13.58 -5.49
CA ASN A 330 22.27 -13.86 -6.90
C ASN A 330 21.82 -12.67 -7.77
N PRO A 331 22.73 -12.01 -8.50
CA PRO A 331 22.38 -10.88 -9.35
C PRO A 331 21.48 -11.25 -10.53
N ASP A 332 21.43 -12.54 -10.93
CA ASP A 332 20.56 -13.02 -12.00
C ASP A 332 19.13 -13.36 -11.51
N ASN A 333 18.84 -13.27 -10.20
CA ASN A 333 17.51 -13.49 -9.68
C ASN A 333 16.61 -12.27 -9.96
N PRO A 334 15.60 -12.38 -10.86
CA PRO A 334 14.76 -11.26 -11.23
C PRO A 334 13.84 -10.80 -10.09
N PHE A 335 13.70 -11.60 -9.04
CA PHE A 335 12.83 -11.33 -7.90
C PHE A 335 13.57 -10.80 -6.68
N ARG A 336 14.90 -10.64 -6.73
CA ARG A 336 15.72 -10.36 -5.53
C ARG A 336 15.29 -9.11 -4.75
N ASP A 337 14.79 -8.11 -5.49
CA ASP A 337 14.42 -6.78 -4.99
C ASP A 337 12.92 -6.66 -4.70
N TRP A 338 12.13 -7.71 -4.91
CA TRP A 338 10.66 -7.66 -4.79
C TRP A 338 10.21 -7.81 -3.33
N HIS A 339 8.98 -7.40 -3.04
CA HIS A 339 8.30 -7.75 -1.80
C HIS A 339 7.90 -9.22 -1.82
N TYR A 340 7.89 -9.88 -0.66
CA TYR A 340 7.51 -11.28 -0.54
C TYR A 340 6.43 -11.49 0.51
N VAL A 341 5.45 -12.32 0.15
CA VAL A 341 4.53 -12.96 1.08
C VAL A 341 4.66 -14.47 0.89
N PHE A 342 5.13 -15.17 1.92
CA PHE A 342 5.24 -16.62 1.95
C PHE A 342 4.05 -17.19 2.72
N VAL A 343 3.13 -17.82 1.99
CA VAL A 343 1.93 -18.45 2.52
C VAL A 343 2.27 -19.86 3.00
N SER A 344 2.34 -20.03 4.31
CA SER A 344 2.60 -21.33 4.94
C SER A 344 1.49 -22.33 4.63
N TYR A 345 1.85 -23.61 4.61
CA TYR A 345 0.88 -24.68 4.36
C TYR A 345 0.86 -25.68 5.52
N CYS A 346 -0.26 -25.70 6.25
CA CYS A 346 -0.48 -26.59 7.39
C CYS A 346 -1.91 -27.13 7.46
N SER A 347 -2.69 -26.89 6.40
CA SER A 347 -4.12 -27.19 6.29
C SER A 347 -4.41 -28.55 5.65
N CYS A 348 -3.43 -29.16 4.96
CA CYS A 348 -3.54 -30.48 4.31
C CYS A 348 -4.57 -30.57 3.17
N ASP A 349 -4.98 -29.42 2.62
CA ASP A 349 -6.09 -29.26 1.67
C ASP A 349 -5.71 -28.56 0.36
N VAL A 350 -4.42 -28.53 0.00
CA VAL A 350 -3.87 -27.82 -1.16
C VAL A 350 -4.32 -26.34 -1.29
N HIS A 351 -4.53 -25.65 -0.17
CA HIS A 351 -4.97 -24.24 -0.09
C HIS A 351 -6.40 -23.98 -0.62
N PHE A 352 -7.24 -25.01 -0.67
CA PHE A 352 -8.61 -24.91 -1.18
C PHE A 352 -9.71 -25.12 -0.12
N GLY A 353 -9.37 -25.47 1.13
CA GLY A 353 -10.35 -25.73 2.16
C GLY A 353 -10.91 -24.46 2.79
N ASP A 354 -12.23 -24.42 3.02
CA ASP A 354 -12.95 -23.34 3.71
C ASP A 354 -13.72 -23.85 4.94
N ALA A 355 -13.51 -25.11 5.32
CA ALA A 355 -14.25 -25.77 6.40
C ALA A 355 -13.66 -25.45 7.79
N THR A 356 -14.43 -24.75 8.63
CA THR A 356 -14.06 -24.50 10.02
C THR A 356 -14.39 -25.70 10.90
N HIS A 357 -13.36 -26.36 11.45
CA HIS A 357 -13.55 -27.39 12.48
C HIS A 357 -13.38 -26.79 13.88
N HIS A 358 -14.48 -26.49 14.56
CA HIS A 358 -14.45 -26.19 15.98
C HIS A 358 -14.12 -27.46 16.78
N ARG A 359 -12.85 -27.71 17.08
CA ARG A 359 -12.51 -28.63 18.17
C ARG A 359 -12.93 -27.93 19.46
N ARG A 360 -14.03 -28.36 20.08
CA ARG A 360 -14.38 -27.93 21.44
C ARG A 360 -13.16 -28.06 22.35
N ALA A 361 -12.57 -26.95 22.76
CA ALA A 361 -11.47 -26.92 23.70
C ALA A 361 -11.95 -27.35 25.10
N GLN A 362 -11.54 -28.57 25.45
CA GLN A 362 -11.15 -29.07 26.77
C GLN A 362 -12.18 -29.24 27.92
N GLY A 363 -12.36 -30.51 28.27
CA GLY A 363 -12.74 -30.98 29.60
C GLY A 363 -12.43 -32.46 29.84
N LEU A 364 -11.55 -33.11 29.05
CA LEU A 364 -11.22 -34.54 29.25
C LEU A 364 -9.71 -34.76 29.18
N SER A 365 -9.21 -35.52 30.15
CA SER A 365 -7.79 -35.80 30.32
C SER A 365 -7.24 -36.67 29.18
N GLN A 366 -5.93 -36.60 28.93
CA GLN A 366 -5.20 -37.36 27.89
C GLN A 366 -5.46 -38.88 27.88
N ARG A 367 -5.92 -39.45 29.02
CA ARG A 367 -6.28 -40.87 29.14
C ARG A 367 -7.69 -41.20 28.64
N GLU A 368 -8.60 -40.23 28.58
CA GLU A 368 -9.98 -40.39 28.10
C GLU A 368 -10.08 -40.21 26.58
N SER A 369 -9.23 -39.38 25.97
CA SER A 369 -9.16 -39.22 24.51
C SER A 369 -8.86 -40.53 23.77
N ARG A 370 -8.03 -41.41 24.36
CA ARG A 370 -7.74 -42.74 23.80
C ARG A 370 -8.91 -43.73 23.90
N ARG A 371 -9.86 -43.53 24.82
CA ARG A 371 -11.08 -44.35 24.91
C ARG A 371 -12.23 -43.78 24.08
N ALA A 372 -12.31 -42.46 23.91
CA ALA A 372 -13.31 -41.81 23.07
C ALA A 372 -13.09 -42.05 21.56
N LEU A 373 -11.82 -42.22 21.14
CA LEU A 373 -11.48 -42.60 19.75
C LEU A 373 -11.95 -44.01 19.34
N GLY A 374 -12.39 -44.84 20.29
CA GLY A 374 -12.94 -46.17 20.01
C GLY A 374 -14.47 -46.23 19.93
N ALA A 375 -15.20 -45.18 20.33
CA ALA A 375 -16.66 -45.26 20.43
C ALA A 375 -17.35 -43.90 20.48
N ARG A 376 -17.47 -43.19 19.34
CA ARG A 376 -18.73 -42.53 18.96
C ARG A 376 -18.66 -41.92 17.56
N ALA A 377 -19.74 -42.15 16.83
CA ALA A 377 -20.00 -41.75 15.46
C ALA A 377 -19.70 -40.28 15.17
N LEU A 378 -18.75 -40.05 14.27
CA LEU A 378 -18.75 -38.88 13.38
C LEU A 378 -19.57 -39.24 12.12
N PRO A 379 -20.14 -38.26 11.41
CA PRO A 379 -21.16 -38.50 10.40
C PRO A 379 -20.66 -39.49 9.35
N GLN A 380 -21.51 -40.46 9.03
CA GLN A 380 -21.28 -41.41 7.94
C GLN A 380 -20.99 -40.65 6.63
N PRO A 381 -20.11 -41.18 5.76
CA PRO A 381 -19.91 -40.65 4.41
C PRO A 381 -21.19 -40.94 3.60
N GLY A 382 -22.14 -40.00 3.70
CA GLY A 382 -23.48 -40.12 3.15
C GLY A 382 -23.90 -38.89 2.36
N GLY A 383 -22.95 -38.20 1.73
CA GLY A 383 -23.19 -37.22 0.68
C GLY A 383 -22.84 -37.84 -0.66
N SER A 384 -23.82 -38.50 -1.26
CA SER A 384 -23.84 -39.06 -2.62
C SER A 384 -22.81 -38.44 -3.60
N VAL A 385 -21.80 -39.24 -3.98
CA VAL A 385 -20.96 -39.08 -5.19
C VAL A 385 -21.80 -39.28 -6.49
N ARG A 386 -23.14 -39.25 -6.42
CA ARG A 386 -24.05 -39.46 -7.55
C ARG A 386 -24.92 -38.25 -7.92
N ASN A 387 -24.75 -37.08 -7.31
CA ASN A 387 -25.58 -35.89 -7.64
C ASN A 387 -24.81 -34.66 -8.17
N TRP A 388 -23.54 -34.81 -8.56
CA TRP A 388 -22.74 -33.72 -9.13
C TRP A 388 -22.60 -33.73 -10.66
N VAL A 389 -23.43 -34.51 -11.37
CA VAL A 389 -23.45 -34.56 -12.85
C VAL A 389 -24.69 -33.86 -13.46
N GLU A 390 -25.72 -33.47 -12.69
CA GLU A 390 -26.96 -32.92 -13.28
C GLU A 390 -27.51 -31.64 -12.63
N ARG A 391 -26.66 -30.78 -12.09
CA ARG A 391 -27.00 -29.35 -11.94
C ARG A 391 -25.85 -28.48 -12.41
N GLY A 392 -26.01 -27.99 -13.64
CA GLY A 392 -25.06 -27.09 -14.28
C GLY A 392 -24.82 -25.83 -13.44
N SER A 393 -23.61 -25.71 -12.93
CA SER A 393 -22.94 -24.43 -12.66
C SER A 393 -21.45 -24.61 -12.89
N LEU A 394 -21.12 -24.98 -14.13
CA LEU A 394 -19.84 -24.66 -14.73
C LEU A 394 -19.92 -23.19 -15.17
N ARG A 395 -19.36 -22.27 -14.36
CA ARG A 395 -18.78 -20.99 -14.79
C ARG A 395 -18.32 -20.17 -13.57
N ARG A 396 -17.11 -19.62 -13.68
CA ARG A 396 -16.46 -18.58 -12.85
C ARG A 396 -15.74 -19.05 -11.58
N LEU A 397 -14.62 -19.72 -11.81
CA LEU A 397 -13.35 -19.38 -11.16
C LEU A 397 -12.27 -19.68 -12.20
N VAL A 398 -11.27 -18.80 -12.31
CA VAL A 398 -10.31 -18.64 -13.42
C VAL A 398 -10.85 -17.78 -14.58
N GLN A 399 -10.55 -16.49 -14.52
CA GLN A 399 -10.42 -15.63 -15.69
C GLN A 399 -9.22 -14.72 -15.48
N CYS A 400 -8.01 -15.26 -15.71
CA CYS A 400 -6.97 -14.49 -16.37
C CYS A 400 -7.17 -14.77 -17.86
N THR A 401 -7.73 -13.82 -18.61
CA THR A 401 -7.73 -13.91 -20.07
C THR A 401 -6.34 -13.59 -20.57
N ALA A 402 -5.65 -14.62 -21.06
CA ALA A 402 -4.69 -14.45 -22.13
C ALA A 402 -5.47 -14.05 -23.40
N THR A 403 -5.12 -12.93 -24.00
CA THR A 403 -5.56 -12.58 -25.36
C THR A 403 -4.43 -12.87 -26.33
N SER A 404 -4.77 -13.69 -27.33
CA SER A 404 -4.04 -13.93 -28.58
C SER A 404 -3.99 -12.70 -29.46
#